data_AF-A0A6D2IT06-F1
#
_entry.id   AF-A0A6D2IT06-F1
#
_cell.length_a   1.000
_cell.length_b   1.000
_cell.length_c   1.000
_cell.angle_alpha   90.00
_cell.angle_beta   90.00
_cell.angle_gamma   90.00
#
_symmetry.space_group_name_H-M   'P 1'
#
loop_
_entity.id
_entity.type
_entity.pdbx_description
1 polymer ?
#
loop_
_entity_poly.entity_id
_entity_poly.type
_entity_poly.pdbx_seq_one_letter_code
_entity_poly.pdbx_strand_id
1 'polypeptide(L)'
;MAAVRFAPTEEEIFERFLFPRLAGDEHALQNSPIRFFELYNQDPVTAAFPPQHFFLANNHYFFVSRVPVKPASLKPSRVIANLVSPGRWKTVGKAKQVKRGNTIILGQRNTLDFVTVEGRGQGGDNMSTKGS
;
A
#
# COMPACT_ATOMS: atom_id res chain seq x y z
N MET A 1 -6.73 -5.31 -32.32
CA MET A 1 -5.67 -6.07 -31.61
C MET A 1 -6.12 -6.30 -30.18
N ALA A 2 -6.14 -7.55 -29.71
CA ALA A 2 -6.36 -7.84 -28.31
C ALA A 2 -5.10 -7.44 -27.52
N ALA A 3 -5.19 -6.41 -26.69
CA ALA A 3 -4.07 -5.96 -25.87
C ALA A 3 -3.86 -6.95 -24.71
N VAL A 4 -2.68 -7.57 -24.62
CA VAL A 4 -2.28 -8.36 -23.45
C VAL A 4 -2.17 -7.41 -22.25
N ARG A 5 -2.85 -7.75 -21.15
CA ARG A 5 -2.88 -6.93 -19.92
C ARG A 5 -2.50 -7.77 -18.73
N PHE A 6 -1.84 -7.14 -17.77
CA PHE A 6 -1.56 -7.71 -16.46
C PHE A 6 -2.82 -7.62 -15.60
N ALA A 7 -3.46 -8.77 -15.41
CA ALA A 7 -4.67 -8.91 -14.60
C ALA A 7 -4.60 -10.20 -13.76
N PRO A 8 -3.62 -10.32 -12.85
CA PRO A 8 -3.46 -11.53 -12.06
C PRO A 8 -4.64 -11.73 -11.10
N THR A 9 -4.98 -12.98 -10.86
CA THR A 9 -5.86 -13.39 -9.76
C THR A 9 -5.17 -13.15 -8.41
N GLU A 10 -5.95 -13.14 -7.33
CA GLU A 10 -5.38 -13.03 -5.98
C GLU A 10 -4.41 -14.18 -5.68
N GLU A 11 -4.70 -15.40 -6.13
CA GLU A 11 -3.81 -16.56 -5.96
C GLU A 11 -2.48 -16.34 -6.68
N GLU A 12 -2.51 -15.90 -7.94
CA GLU A 12 -1.30 -15.62 -8.72
C GLU A 12 -0.44 -14.53 -8.09
N ILE A 13 -1.04 -13.48 -7.49
CA ILE A 13 -0.29 -12.45 -6.75
C ILE A 13 0.59 -13.08 -5.66
N PHE A 14 0.05 -14.04 -4.91
CA PHE A 14 0.81 -14.71 -3.85
C PHE A 14 1.86 -15.65 -4.44
N GLU A 15 1.46 -16.54 -5.34
CA GLU A 15 2.27 -17.68 -5.74
C GLU A 15 3.34 -17.35 -6.78
N ARG A 16 3.02 -16.48 -7.74
CA ARG A 16 3.92 -16.14 -8.84
C ARG A 16 4.79 -14.92 -8.53
N PHE A 17 4.40 -14.11 -7.55
CA PHE A 17 5.10 -12.85 -7.27
C PHE A 17 5.54 -12.72 -5.80
N LEU A 18 4.62 -12.79 -4.83
CA LEU A 18 4.97 -12.51 -3.45
C LEU A 18 5.82 -13.60 -2.79
N PHE A 19 5.49 -14.88 -2.95
CA PHE A 19 6.27 -15.98 -2.37
C PHE A 19 7.67 -16.07 -2.95
N PRO A 20 7.88 -16.02 -4.29
CA PRO A 20 9.23 -15.93 -4.85
C PRO A 20 10.01 -14.74 -4.29
N ARG A 21 9.36 -13.58 -4.14
CA ARG A 21 10.00 -12.38 -3.58
C ARG A 21 10.44 -12.57 -2.13
N LEU A 22 9.65 -13.25 -1.32
CA LEU A 22 9.96 -13.55 0.08
C LEU A 22 11.04 -14.64 0.22
N ALA A 23 11.07 -15.59 -0.71
CA ALA A 23 12.09 -16.64 -0.77
C ALA A 23 13.43 -16.16 -1.35
N GLY A 24 13.48 -14.96 -1.93
CA GLY A 24 14.67 -14.46 -2.64
C GLY A 24 14.91 -15.15 -3.99
N ASP A 25 13.88 -15.73 -4.60
CA ASP A 25 13.97 -16.40 -5.90
C ASP A 25 13.91 -15.37 -7.03
N GLU A 26 15.07 -14.80 -7.35
CA GLU A 26 15.21 -13.79 -8.41
C GLU A 26 14.95 -14.38 -9.81
N HIS A 27 15.24 -15.67 -10.02
CA HIS A 27 15.01 -16.34 -11.29
C HIS A 27 13.51 -16.41 -11.61
N ALA A 28 12.68 -16.78 -10.64
CA ALA A 28 11.22 -16.78 -10.80
C ALA A 28 10.65 -15.36 -11.05
N LEU A 29 11.36 -14.30 -10.66
CA LEU A 29 10.94 -12.90 -10.80
C LEU A 29 11.57 -12.17 -12.00
N GLN A 30 12.46 -12.80 -12.76
CA GLN A 30 13.25 -12.16 -13.82
C GLN A 30 12.39 -11.35 -14.81
N ASN A 31 11.21 -11.86 -15.16
CA ASN A 31 10.27 -11.23 -16.10
C ASN A 31 9.02 -10.66 -15.42
N SER A 32 9.01 -10.57 -14.09
CA SER A 32 7.90 -9.95 -13.36
C SER A 32 7.73 -8.50 -13.83
N PRO A 33 6.52 -7.97 -13.99
CA PRO A 33 6.30 -6.55 -14.22
C PRO A 33 6.24 -5.75 -12.91
N ILE A 34 6.21 -6.42 -11.76
CA ILE A 34 6.15 -5.80 -10.44
C ILE A 34 7.56 -5.39 -10.02
N ARG A 35 7.72 -4.14 -9.58
CA ARG A 35 8.99 -3.56 -9.13
C ARG A 35 8.89 -3.16 -7.66
N PHE A 36 10.03 -3.00 -7.02
CA PHE A 36 10.09 -2.42 -5.69
C PHE A 36 9.83 -0.91 -5.74
N PHE A 37 9.05 -0.39 -4.79
CA PHE A 37 8.71 1.03 -4.70
C PHE A 37 8.54 1.44 -3.24
N GLU A 38 9.20 2.51 -2.82
CA GLU A 38 9.14 3.04 -1.45
C GLU A 38 7.87 3.87 -1.22
N LEU A 39 6.70 3.22 -1.32
CA LEU A 39 5.39 3.86 -1.27
C LEU A 39 5.17 4.66 0.03
N TYR A 40 5.69 4.19 1.16
CA TYR A 40 5.49 4.83 2.47
C TYR A 40 6.36 6.06 2.71
N ASN A 41 7.15 6.48 1.72
CA ASN A 41 7.99 7.68 1.76
C ASN A 41 7.56 8.74 0.73
N GLN A 42 6.48 8.52 -0.03
CA GLN A 42 6.02 9.41 -1.10
C GLN A 42 4.53 9.72 -0.95
N ASP A 43 4.09 10.86 -1.47
CA ASP A 43 2.66 11.18 -1.56
C ASP A 43 2.03 10.29 -2.64
N PRO A 44 1.08 9.40 -2.33
CA PRO A 44 0.50 8.52 -3.33
C PRO A 44 -0.36 9.22 -4.38
N VAL A 45 -0.75 10.48 -4.14
CA VAL A 45 -1.52 11.29 -5.10
C VAL A 45 -0.60 11.89 -6.17
N THR A 46 0.59 12.33 -5.77
CA THR A 46 1.55 13.00 -6.68
C THR A 46 2.76 12.14 -7.03
N ALA A 47 2.85 10.91 -6.51
CA ALA A 47 3.96 10.01 -6.77
C ALA A 47 4.11 9.76 -8.28
N ALA A 48 5.34 9.94 -8.78
CA ALA A 48 5.68 9.59 -10.15
C ALA A 48 5.86 8.07 -10.25
N PHE A 49 4.77 7.36 -10.51
CA PHE A 49 4.82 5.93 -10.72
C PHE A 49 5.61 5.59 -12.00
N PRO A 50 6.49 4.58 -11.97
CA PRO A 50 7.18 4.13 -13.17
C PRO A 50 6.20 3.73 -14.28
N PRO A 51 6.54 3.93 -15.57
CA PRO A 51 5.68 3.54 -16.68
C PRO A 51 5.44 2.03 -16.67
N GLN A 52 4.17 1.63 -16.80
CA GLN A 52 3.74 0.23 -16.70
C GLN A 52 2.83 -0.12 -17.88
N HIS A 53 3.45 -0.38 -19.03
CA HIS A 53 2.76 -0.59 -20.31
C HIS A 53 1.75 -1.74 -20.32
N PHE A 54 1.91 -2.73 -19.45
CA PHE A 54 1.02 -3.88 -19.37
C PHE A 54 -0.14 -3.69 -18.39
N PHE A 55 -0.15 -2.63 -17.59
CA PHE A 55 -1.14 -2.46 -16.53
C PHE A 55 -2.35 -1.69 -17.05
N LEU A 56 -3.49 -1.92 -16.40
CA LEU A 56 -4.67 -1.07 -16.63
C LEU A 56 -4.34 0.37 -16.24
N ALA A 57 -4.90 1.34 -16.96
CA ALA A 57 -4.73 2.75 -16.64
C ALA A 57 -5.08 3.02 -15.17
N ASN A 58 -4.23 3.79 -14.49
CA ASN A 58 -4.32 4.14 -13.06
C ASN A 58 -4.21 2.96 -12.07
N ASN A 59 -3.84 1.76 -12.53
CA ASN A 59 -3.52 0.64 -11.65
C ASN A 59 -2.01 0.40 -11.62
N HIS A 60 -1.49 0.26 -10.42
CA HIS A 60 -0.07 0.00 -10.19
C HIS A 60 0.12 -1.15 -9.21
N TYR A 61 1.14 -1.98 -9.49
CA TYR A 61 1.53 -3.11 -8.64
C TYR A 61 2.99 -2.93 -8.23
N PHE A 62 3.23 -2.94 -6.92
CA PHE A 62 4.56 -2.78 -6.36
C PHE A 62 4.81 -3.76 -5.23
N PHE A 63 6.07 -4.16 -5.09
CA PHE A 63 6.58 -4.63 -3.81
C PHE A 63 6.91 -3.41 -2.95
N VAL A 64 6.41 -3.38 -1.72
CA VAL A 64 6.62 -2.27 -0.80
C VAL A 64 7.20 -2.78 0.51
N SER A 65 8.19 -2.07 1.04
CA SER A 65 8.67 -2.30 2.40
C SER A 65 7.66 -1.77 3.41
N ARG A 66 7.46 -2.51 4.50
CA ARG A 66 6.62 -2.09 5.62
C ARG A 66 7.48 -1.98 6.86
N VAL A 67 7.71 -0.75 7.31
CA VAL A 67 8.39 -0.51 8.59
C VAL A 67 7.39 -0.82 9.72
N PRO A 68 7.76 -1.59 10.75
CA PRO A 68 6.87 -1.83 11.87
C PRO A 68 6.65 -0.54 12.69
N VAL A 69 5.51 -0.39 13.35
CA VAL A 69 5.21 0.80 14.20
C VAL A 69 6.25 0.99 15.31
N LYS A 70 6.80 -0.12 15.81
CA LYS A 70 7.89 -0.20 16.79
C LYS A 70 8.76 -1.41 16.44
N PRO A 71 10.04 -1.48 16.83
CA PRO A 71 10.92 -2.60 16.45
C PRO A 71 10.34 -4.00 16.69
N ALA A 72 9.57 -4.22 17.77
CA ALA A 72 8.94 -5.50 18.10
C ALA A 72 7.48 -5.65 17.60
N SER A 73 6.94 -4.68 16.87
CA SER A 73 5.53 -4.69 16.45
C SER A 73 5.34 -5.49 15.15
N LEU A 74 4.40 -6.44 15.15
CA LEU A 74 3.92 -7.07 13.91
C LEU A 74 3.04 -6.15 13.06
N LYS A 75 2.56 -5.03 13.63
CA LYS A 75 1.75 -4.05 12.91
C LYS A 75 2.64 -3.12 12.09
N PRO A 76 2.38 -2.96 10.78
CA PRO A 76 3.11 -2.01 9.94
C PRO A 76 2.73 -0.57 10.29
N SER A 77 3.71 0.31 10.34
CA SER A 77 3.49 1.75 10.24
C SER A 77 2.88 2.05 8.88
N ARG A 78 1.88 2.92 8.90
CA ARG A 78 1.14 3.34 7.70
C ARG A 78 1.10 4.85 7.57
N VAL A 79 1.94 5.53 8.33
CA VAL A 79 2.07 6.99 8.34
C VAL A 79 3.15 7.37 7.33
N ILE A 80 2.87 8.39 6.52
CA ILE A 80 3.84 9.04 5.66
C ILE A 80 4.03 10.45 6.23
N ALA A 81 5.11 10.61 7.00
CA ALA A 81 5.37 11.85 7.75
C ALA A 81 6.07 12.92 6.90
N ASN A 82 6.81 12.51 5.86
CA ASN A 82 7.67 13.39 5.07
C ASN A 82 6.94 14.11 3.93
N LEU A 83 5.64 14.40 4.10
CA LEU A 83 4.82 15.10 3.11
C LEU A 83 4.53 16.52 3.56
N VAL A 84 4.22 17.41 2.60
CA VAL A 84 3.73 18.77 2.88
C VAL A 84 2.48 18.73 3.78
N SER A 85 1.58 17.78 3.53
CA SER A 85 0.49 17.42 4.43
C SER A 85 0.66 15.97 4.88
N PRO A 86 1.12 15.70 6.12
CA PRO A 86 1.31 14.35 6.61
C PRO A 86 0.03 13.54 6.46
N GLY A 87 0.18 12.28 6.07
CA GLY A 87 -0.96 11.40 5.82
C GLY A 87 -0.75 10.00 6.36
N ARG A 88 -1.82 9.21 6.31
CA ARG A 88 -1.77 7.80 6.71
C ARG A 88 -2.69 6.94 5.87
N TRP A 89 -2.28 5.70 5.64
CA TRP A 89 -3.14 4.66 5.08
C TRP A 89 -4.04 4.05 6.16
N LYS A 90 -5.36 4.19 6.00
CA LYS A 90 -6.38 3.59 6.87
C LYS A 90 -6.93 2.34 6.19
N THR A 91 -7.08 1.23 6.93
CA THR A 91 -7.81 0.07 6.38
C THR A 91 -9.27 0.42 6.18
N VAL A 92 -9.81 0.02 5.04
CA VAL A 92 -11.22 0.15 4.70
C VAL A 92 -11.78 -1.23 4.36
N GLY A 93 -12.99 -1.50 4.85
CA GLY A 93 -13.62 -2.82 4.73
C GLY A 93 -12.95 -3.90 5.60
N LYS A 94 -13.39 -5.14 5.40
CA LYS A 94 -12.84 -6.31 6.09
C LYS A 94 -11.71 -6.93 5.27
N ALA A 95 -10.65 -7.35 5.96
CA ALA A 95 -9.58 -8.12 5.32
C ALA A 95 -10.16 -9.40 4.70
N LYS A 96 -9.81 -9.66 3.44
CA LYS A 96 -10.23 -10.87 2.72
C LYS A 96 -9.11 -11.90 2.80
N GLN A 97 -9.44 -13.10 3.24
CA GLN A 97 -8.51 -14.22 3.19
C GLN A 97 -8.36 -14.69 1.75
N VAL A 98 -7.12 -14.80 1.30
CA VAL A 98 -6.77 -15.37 -0.01
C VAL A 98 -6.40 -16.83 0.22
N LYS A 99 -7.05 -17.73 -0.50
CA LYS A 99 -6.86 -19.17 -0.41
C LYS A 99 -6.49 -19.71 -1.79
N ARG A 100 -5.72 -20.79 -1.84
CA ARG A 100 -5.61 -21.66 -3.02
C ARG A 100 -6.72 -22.70 -2.93
N GLY A 101 -7.69 -22.63 -3.83
CA GLY A 101 -8.90 -23.42 -3.73
C GLY A 101 -9.60 -23.22 -2.37
N ASN A 102 -10.12 -24.28 -1.76
CA ASN A 102 -10.94 -24.15 -0.54
C ASN A 102 -10.18 -24.32 0.78
N THR A 103 -8.94 -24.83 0.75
CA THR A 103 -8.28 -25.38 1.95
C THR A 103 -7.01 -24.65 2.36
N ILE A 104 -6.18 -24.21 1.42
CA ILE A 104 -4.86 -23.67 1.73
C ILE A 104 -4.93 -22.16 1.84
N ILE A 105 -4.56 -21.60 3.00
CA ILE A 105 -4.50 -20.16 3.23
C ILE A 105 -3.18 -19.62 2.68
N LEU A 106 -3.24 -18.71 1.71
CA LEU A 106 -2.05 -18.06 1.13
C LEU A 106 -1.71 -16.77 1.88
N GLY A 107 -2.72 -16.04 2.34
CA GLY A 107 -2.55 -14.81 3.10
C GLY A 107 -3.80 -13.94 3.14
N GLN A 108 -3.60 -12.63 3.20
CA GLN A 108 -4.69 -11.66 3.35
C GLN A 108 -4.56 -10.48 2.40
N ARG A 109 -5.66 -10.12 1.74
CA ARG A 109 -5.83 -8.86 1.03
C ARG A 109 -6.47 -7.83 1.97
N ASN A 110 -5.81 -6.70 2.11
CA ASN A 110 -6.33 -5.54 2.84
C ASN A 110 -6.55 -4.40 1.84
N THR A 111 -7.69 -3.73 1.93
CA THR A 111 -7.95 -2.47 1.21
C THR A 111 -7.63 -1.31 2.13
N LEU A 112 -6.97 -0.28 1.60
CA LEU A 112 -6.58 0.90 2.35
C LEU A 112 -6.86 2.15 1.55
N ASP A 113 -7.32 3.19 2.25
CA ASP A 113 -7.44 4.55 1.71
C ASP A 113 -6.37 5.44 2.35
N PHE A 114 -5.73 6.26 1.53
CA PHE A 114 -4.83 7.29 2.01
C PHE A 114 -5.65 8.51 2.45
N VAL A 115 -5.36 9.01 3.65
CA VAL A 115 -5.93 10.27 4.13
C VAL A 115 -4.81 11.21 4.54
N THR A 116 -4.88 12.45 4.07
CA THR A 116 -4.07 13.55 4.59
C THR A 116 -4.73 14.11 5.84
N VAL A 117 -3.92 14.60 6.77
CA VAL A 117 -4.40 15.51 7.80
C VAL A 117 -4.36 16.89 7.15
N GLU A 118 -5.50 17.37 6.66
CA GLU A 118 -5.60 18.79 6.32
C GLU A 118 -5.25 19.59 7.58
N GLY A 119 -4.41 20.61 7.41
CA GLY A 119 -3.87 21.39 8.51
C GLY A 119 -4.96 21.79 9.51
N ARG A 120 -4.62 21.79 10.80
CA ARG A 120 -5.40 22.46 11.83
C ARG A 120 -5.87 23.80 11.27
N GLY A 121 -7.16 23.89 10.94
CA GLY A 121 -7.79 25.17 10.69
C GLY A 121 -7.49 26.03 11.92
N GLN A 122 -6.89 27.19 11.70
CA GLN A 122 -6.99 28.28 12.65
C GLN A 122 -8.48 28.47 12.97
N GLY A 123 -8.86 28.17 14.20
CA GLY A 123 -10.27 28.07 14.59
C GLY A 123 -10.42 28.02 16.09
N GLY A 124 -10.39 29.20 16.71
CA GLY A 124 -10.95 29.43 18.04
C GLY A 124 -9.93 29.75 19.12
N ASP A 125 -9.50 31.01 19.16
CA ASP A 125 -9.23 31.69 20.44
C ASP A 125 -10.45 31.47 21.35
N ASN A 126 -10.33 30.63 22.37
CA ASN A 126 -11.23 30.67 23.51
C ASN A 126 -10.46 31.33 24.66
N MET A 127 -10.34 32.65 24.53
CA MET A 127 -10.07 33.55 25.63
C MET A 127 -11.22 33.42 26.64
N SER A 128 -11.07 32.53 27.61
CA SER A 128 -11.97 32.48 28.76
C SER A 128 -11.47 33.49 29.79
N THR A 129 -11.89 34.74 29.63
CA THR A 129 -11.96 35.68 30.74
C THR A 129 -13.04 35.19 31.71
N LYS A 130 -12.65 34.72 32.88
CA LYS A 130 -13.53 34.73 34.06
C LYS A 130 -13.04 35.82 35.00
N GLY A 131 -13.70 36.98 34.89
CA GLY A 131 -13.86 37.90 36.00
C GLY A 131 -15.25 37.69 36.60
N SER A 132 -15.28 37.38 37.90
CA SER A 132 -16.26 37.81 38.91
C SER A 132 -15.76 37.32 40.26
#